data_AF-A0A346B238-F1
#
_entry.id   AF-A0A346B238-F1
#
_cell.length_a   1.000
_cell.length_b   1.000
_cell.length_c   1.000
_cell.angle_alpha   90.00
_cell.angle_beta   90.00
_cell.angle_gamma   90.00
#
_symmetry.space_group_name_H-M   'P 1'
#
loop_
_entity.id
_entity.type
_entity.pdbx_description
1 polymer ?
#
loop_
_entity_poly.entity_id
_entity_poly.type
_entity_poly.pdbx_seq_one_letter_code
_entity_poly.pdbx_strand_id
1 'polypeptide(L)' 'MNRRQFLKALGIGAAGLALGGTYYVSRPEFGRLPTGMRRERILASPHYYDGQFQNLEPIDQTVKGGEAKATM' A
#
# COMPACT_ATOMS: atom_id res chain seq x y z
N MET A 1 -30.79 -6.13 19.49
CA MET A 1 -30.49 -4.92 18.70
C MET A 1 -31.44 -4.88 17.51
N ASN A 2 -32.10 -3.75 17.27
CA ASN A 2 -33.12 -3.67 16.21
C ASN A 2 -32.47 -3.51 14.83
N ARG A 3 -33.10 -4.02 13.75
CA ARG A 3 -32.58 -3.93 12.37
C ARG A 3 -32.13 -2.53 11.97
N ARG A 4 -32.86 -1.51 12.41
CA ARG A 4 -32.53 -0.08 12.17
C ARG A 4 -31.25 0.37 12.88
N GLN A 5 -31.02 -0.11 14.11
CA GLN A 5 -29.79 0.18 14.86
C GLN A 5 -28.59 -0.53 14.23
N PHE A 6 -28.78 -1.78 13.80
CA PHE A 6 -27.76 -2.54 13.09
C PHE A 6 -27.34 -1.87 11.78
N LEU A 7 -28.30 -1.46 10.94
CA LEU A 7 -28.01 -0.77 9.68
C LEU A 7 -27.29 0.58 9.90
N LYS A 8 -27.66 1.32 10.95
CA LYS A 8 -26.96 2.56 11.33
C LYS A 8 -25.52 2.30 11.74
N ALA A 9 -25.27 1.30 12.58
CA ALA A 9 -23.92 0.94 13.01
C ALA A 9 -23.06 0.50 11.81
N LEU A 10 -23.62 -0.30 10.89
CA LEU A 10 -22.94 -0.72 9.67
C LEU A 10 -22.61 0.47 8.76
N GLY A 11 -23.54 1.41 8.58
CA GLY A 11 -23.33 2.63 7.79
C GLY A 11 -22.21 3.51 8.36
N ILE A 12 -22.20 3.72 9.68
CA ILE A 12 -21.13 4.49 10.36
C ILE A 12 -19.78 3.78 10.21
N GLY A 13 -19.74 2.46 10.40
CA GLY A 13 -18.52 1.67 10.24
C GLY A 13 -17.97 1.73 8.82
N ALA A 14 -18.82 1.57 7.80
CA ALA A 14 -18.42 1.66 6.40
C ALA A 14 -17.90 3.06 6.04
N ALA A 15 -18.57 4.12 6.50
CA ALA A 15 -18.12 5.50 6.29
C ALA A 15 -16.76 5.76 6.95
N GLY A 16 -16.55 5.26 8.17
CA GLY A 16 -15.27 5.36 8.88
C GLY A 16 -14.13 4.65 8.14
N LEU A 17 -14.37 3.43 7.62
CA LEU A 17 -13.39 2.70 6.83
C LEU A 17 -13.08 3.39 5.51
N ALA A 18 -14.08 3.93 4.82
CA ALA A 18 -13.88 4.66 3.57
C ALA A 18 -13.00 5.90 3.80
N LEU A 19 -13.35 6.75 4.77
CA LEU A 19 -12.60 7.97 5.08
C LEU A 19 -11.18 7.67 5.57
N GLY A 20 -11.04 6.71 6.49
CA GLY A 20 -9.73 6.31 7.02
C GLY A 20 -8.84 5.71 5.93
N GLY A 21 -9.41 4.85 5.08
CA GLY A 21 -8.72 4.26 3.94
C GLY A 21 -8.23 5.33 2.95
N THR A 22 -9.13 6.23 2.54
CA THR A 22 -8.76 7.32 1.62
C THR A 22 -7.68 8.23 2.20
N TYR A 23 -7.80 8.59 3.48
CA TYR A 23 -6.80 9.42 4.15
C TYR A 23 -5.43 8.74 4.25
N TYR A 24 -5.41 7.43 4.52
CA TYR A 24 -4.16 6.69 4.64
C TYR A 24 -3.42 6.57 3.31
N VAL A 25 -4.13 6.27 2.22
CA VAL A 25 -3.53 6.11 0.89
C VAL A 25 -3.16 7.43 0.23
N SER A 26 -3.80 8.54 0.61
CA SER A 26 -3.49 9.88 0.10
C SER A 26 -2.23 10.50 0.69
N ARG A 27 -1.57 9.83 1.65
CA ARG A 27 -0.36 10.36 2.29
C ARG A 27 0.85 10.30 1.35
N PRO A 28 1.76 11.29 1.38
CA PRO A 28 2.92 11.32 0.49
C PRO A 28 3.92 10.17 0.75
N GLU A 29 3.89 9.55 1.94
CA GLU A 29 4.72 8.39 2.23
C GLU A 29 4.16 7.10 1.60
N PHE A 30 2.86 7.05 1.29
CA PHE A 30 2.24 5.88 0.70
C PHE A 30 2.72 5.69 -0.74
N GLY A 31 3.19 4.49 -1.08
CA GLY A 31 3.76 4.19 -2.39
C GLY A 31 5.15 4.80 -2.67
N ARG A 32 5.73 5.57 -1.72
CA ARG A 32 7.06 6.15 -1.89
C ARG A 32 8.14 5.08 -1.94
N LEU A 33 9.13 5.30 -2.81
CA LEU A 33 10.31 4.44 -2.89
C LEU A 33 11.03 4.36 -1.53
N PRO A 34 11.61 3.20 -1.19
CA PRO A 34 12.34 3.02 0.06
C PRO A 34 13.56 3.96 0.12
N THR A 35 13.79 4.53 1.30
CA THR A 35 14.92 5.44 1.58
C THR A 35 15.68 5.02 2.84
N GLY A 36 16.92 5.51 3.00
CA GLY A 36 17.78 5.24 4.16
C GLY A 36 18.06 3.75 4.39
N MET A 37 18.10 3.33 5.66
CA MET A 37 18.36 1.95 6.08
C MET A 37 17.48 0.90 5.38
N ARG A 38 16.24 1.24 5.03
CA ARG A 38 15.36 0.32 4.29
C ARG A 38 15.88 0.06 2.88
N ARG A 39 16.36 1.11 2.20
CA ARG A 39 16.96 1.00 0.87
C ARG A 39 18.26 0.19 0.95
N GLU A 40 19.12 0.51 1.91
CA GLU A 40 20.40 -0.20 2.08
C GLU A 40 20.22 -1.70 2.27
N ARG A 41 19.23 -2.11 3.08
CA ARG A 41 18.91 -3.54 3.24
C ARG A 41 18.40 -4.21 1.96
N ILE A 42 17.64 -3.49 1.13
CA ILE A 42 17.18 -4.02 -0.17
C ILE A 42 18.37 -4.20 -1.10
N LEU A 43 19.28 -3.22 -1.17
CA LEU A 43 20.47 -3.26 -2.02
C LEU A 43 21.48 -4.34 -1.58
N ALA A 44 21.56 -4.63 -0.27
CA ALA A 44 22.43 -5.66 0.27
C ALA A 44 21.85 -7.10 0.14
N SER A 45 20.62 -7.24 -0.36
CA SER A 45 19.99 -8.55 -0.53
C SER A 45 20.67 -9.36 -1.65
N PRO A 46 20.87 -10.68 -1.48
CA PRO A 46 21.29 -11.57 -2.57
C PRO A 46 20.33 -11.59 -3.76
N HIS A 47 19.07 -11.18 -3.55
CA HIS A 47 18.03 -11.11 -4.58
C HIS A 47 18.02 -9.79 -5.33
N TYR A 48 18.95 -8.89 -5.05
CA TYR A 48 19.08 -7.62 -5.77
C TYR A 48 20.17 -7.76 -6.85
N TYR A 49 19.76 -7.91 -8.10
CA TYR A 49 20.64 -8.02 -9.26
C TYR A 49 19.98 -7.41 -10.50
N ASP A 50 20.79 -7.06 -11.50
CA ASP A 50 20.35 -6.34 -12.71
C ASP A 50 19.60 -5.03 -12.42
N GLY A 51 19.98 -4.36 -11.33
CA GLY A 51 19.41 -3.08 -10.91
C GLY A 51 18.01 -3.16 -10.30
N GLN A 52 17.47 -4.36 -10.08
CA GLN A 52 16.14 -4.57 -9.52
C GLN A 52 16.12 -5.65 -8.44
N PHE A 53 15.12 -5.59 -7.56
CA PHE A 53 14.87 -6.67 -6.63
C PHE A 53 14.07 -7.76 -7.34
N GLN A 54 14.53 -9.00 -7.21
CA GLN A 54 13.93 -10.15 -7.87
C GLN A 54 13.17 -10.96 -6.82
N ASN A 55 11.87 -11.17 -7.08
CA ASN A 55 11.04 -11.99 -6.21
C ASN A 55 11.47 -13.46 -6.29
N LEU A 56 11.25 -14.22 -5.21
CA LEU A 56 11.51 -15.67 -5.17
C LEU A 56 10.63 -16.42 -6.19
N GLU A 57 9.38 -16.00 -6.28
CA GLU A 57 8.42 -16.46 -7.28
C GLU A 57 8.28 -15.35 -8.34
N PRO A 58 8.62 -15.62 -9.60
CA PRO A 58 8.43 -14.67 -10.69
C PRO A 58 6.95 -14.28 -10.79
N ILE A 59 6.70 -13.00 -11.04
CA ILE A 59 5.38 -12.48 -11.38
C ILE A 59 5.43 -11.96 -12.80
N ASP A 60 4.40 -12.24 -13.59
CA ASP A 60 4.35 -11.84 -15.02
C ASP A 60 4.36 -10.31 -15.20
N GLN A 61 3.93 -9.57 -14.18
CA GLN A 61 3.81 -8.12 -14.21
C GLN A 61 4.41 -7.49 -12.96
N THR A 62 5.53 -6.81 -13.14
CA THR A 62 6.12 -5.95 -12.12
C THR A 62 5.62 -4.52 -12.31
N VAL A 63 5.09 -3.92 -11.25
CA VAL A 63 4.78 -2.48 -11.22
C VAL A 63 6.06 -1.72 -10.89
N LYS A 64 6.43 -0.73 -11.70
CA LYS A 64 7.57 0.14 -11.40
C LYS A 64 7.28 0.95 -10.14
N GLY A 65 8.18 0.85 -9.16
CA GLY A 65 8.07 1.59 -7.91
C GLY A 65 8.06 3.10 -8.15
N GLY A 66 7.17 3.83 -7.47
CA GLY A 66 7.02 5.28 -7.63
C GLY A 66 6.10 5.74 -8.77
N GLU A 67 5.65 4.83 -9.65
CA GLU A 67 4.65 5.15 -10.69
C GLU A 67 3.20 4.97 -10.22
N ALA A 68 2.99 4.38 -9.04
CA ALA A 68 1.70 4.38 -8.37
C ALA A 68 1.39 5.80 -7.86
N LYS A 69 0.89 6.66 -8.76
CA LYS A 69 0.29 7.93 -8.36
C LYS A 69 -0.94 7.60 -7.54
N ALA A 70 -1.02 8.14 -6.32
CA ALA A 70 -2.27 8.27 -5.59
C ALA A 70 -3.16 9.24 -6.39
N THR A 71 -3.78 8.71 -7.43
CA THR A 71 -4.76 9.43 -8.24
C THR A 71 -6.06 9.27 -7.46
N MET A 72 -6.37 10.30 -6.69
CA MET A 72 -7.67 10.47 -6.04
C MET A 72 -8.49 11.45 -6.86
#